data_AF-A0A062IML6-F1
#
_entry.id   AF-A0A062IML6-F1
#
_cell.length_a   1.000
_cell.length_b   1.000
_cell.length_c   1.000
_cell.angle_alpha   90.00
_cell.angle_beta   90.00
_cell.angle_gamma   90.00
#
_symmetry.space_group_name_H-M   'P 1'
#
loop_
_entity.id
_entity.type
_entity.pdbx_description
1 polymer ?
#
loop_
_entity_poly.entity_id
_entity_poly.type
_entity_poly.pdbx_seq_one_letter_code
_entity_poly.pdbx_strand_id
1 'polypeptide(L)' 'MNKYFAEFLGTFWLVFGGCGSAVLAAAFPELGIGFAGVALAFGLTVLTGA' A
#
# COMPACT_ATOMS: atom_id res chain seq x y z
N MET A 1 21.91 -9.69 8.70
CA MET A 1 21.80 -8.73 7.57
C MET A 1 20.48 -8.90 6.81
N ASN A 2 20.11 -10.10 6.37
CA ASN A 2 18.93 -10.35 5.52
C ASN A 2 17.58 -9.88 6.11
N LYS A 3 17.40 -9.94 7.44
CA LYS A 3 16.17 -9.48 8.09
C LYS A 3 15.97 -7.97 7.95
N TYR A 4 17.01 -7.16 8.11
CA TYR A 4 16.89 -5.70 7.93
C TYR A 4 16.53 -5.32 6.49
N PHE A 5 17.06 -6.06 5.51
CA PHE A 5 16.70 -5.84 4.11
C PHE A 5 15.27 -6.26 3.81
N ALA A 6 14.79 -7.36 4.41
CA ALA A 6 13.39 -7.79 4.32
C ALA A 6 12.44 -6.75 4.94
N GLU A 7 12.75 -6.21 6.12
CA GLU A 7 11.91 -5.20 6.79
C GLU A 7 11.92 -3.87 6.02
N PHE A 8 13.05 -3.52 5.39
CA PHE A 8 13.14 -2.36 4.50
C PHE A 8 12.25 -2.52 3.27
N LEU A 9 12.33 -3.65 2.58
CA LEU A 9 11.49 -3.92 1.40
C LEU A 9 10.01 -4.04 1.77
N GLY A 10 9.69 -4.64 2.92
CA GLY A 10 8.33 -4.73 3.42
C GLY A 10 7.74 -3.37 3.75
N THR A 11 8.49 -2.53 4.49
CA THR A 11 8.05 -1.16 4.79
C THR A 11 7.93 -0.31 3.52
N PHE A 12 8.85 -0.48 2.58
CA PHE A 12 8.76 0.16 1.27
C PHE A 12 7.47 -0.26 0.54
N TRP A 13 7.13 -1.56 0.54
CA TRP A 13 5.92 -2.08 -0.07
C TRP A 13 4.65 -1.54 0.59
N LEU A 14 4.64 -1.44 1.93
CA LEU A 14 3.54 -0.87 2.72
C LEU A 14 3.27 0.57 2.32
N VAL A 15 4.31 1.41 2.31
CA VAL A 15 4.16 2.84 1.99
C VAL A 15 3.83 3.02 0.52
N PHE A 16 4.52 2.31 -0.38
CA PHE A 16 4.32 2.46 -1.82
C PHE A 16 2.93 2.00 -2.24
N GLY A 17 2.46 0.84 -1.78
CA GLY A 17 1.13 0.33 -2.10
C GLY A 17 0.01 1.11 -1.41
N GLY A 18 0.13 1.35 -0.10
CA GLY A 18 -0.85 2.07 0.70
C GLY A 18 -0.99 3.53 0.26
N CYS A 19 0.08 4.33 0.43
CA CYS A 19 0.06 5.75 0.08
C CYS A 19 -0.05 5.97 -1.44
N GLY A 20 0.54 5.10 -2.26
CA GLY A 20 0.40 5.17 -3.72
C GLY A 20 -1.05 5.00 -4.17
N SER A 21 -1.78 4.02 -3.60
CA SER A 21 -3.21 3.85 -3.89
C SER A 21 -4.03 5.08 -3.47
N ALA A 22 -3.67 5.71 -2.34
CA ALA A 22 -4.32 6.91 -1.85
C ALA A 22 -4.13 8.11 -2.78
N VAL A 23 -2.91 8.34 -3.24
CA VAL A 23 -2.58 9.50 -4.08
C VAL A 23 -3.04 9.29 -5.53
N LEU A 24 -2.89 8.09 -6.07
CA LEU A 24 -3.11 7.83 -7.50
C LEU A 24 -4.56 7.42 -7.83
N ALA A 25 -5.23 6.70 -6.92
CA ALA A 25 -6.50 6.02 -7.24
C ALA A 25 -7.67 6.40 -6.32
N ALA A 26 -7.45 7.01 -5.14
CA ALA A 26 -8.55 7.25 -4.20
C ALA A 26 -9.64 8.17 -4.75
N ALA A 27 -9.25 9.22 -5.48
CA ALA A 27 -10.15 10.25 -5.98
C ALA A 27 -10.19 10.32 -7.52
N PHE A 28 -9.91 9.20 -8.20
CA PHE A 28 -10.02 9.14 -9.66
C PHE A 28 -11.48 9.39 -10.08
N PRO A 29 -11.75 10.22 -11.10
CA PRO A 29 -13.12 10.54 -11.51
C PRO A 29 -13.88 9.28 -11.94
N GLU A 30 -15.08 9.09 -11.38
CA GLU A 30 -16.03 7.98 -11.64
C GLU A 30 -15.53 6.56 -11.27
N LEU A 31 -14.23 6.34 -11.11
CA LEU A 31 -13.59 5.04 -10.88
C LEU A 31 -12.68 5.01 -9.64
N GLY A 32 -12.76 6.03 -8.78
CA GLY A 32 -11.93 6.14 -7.58
C GLY A 32 -12.19 5.01 -6.58
N ILE A 33 -11.14 4.48 -5.96
CA ILE A 33 -11.24 3.39 -4.99
C ILE A 33 -11.76 3.84 -3.61
N GLY A 34 -11.79 5.16 -3.37
CA GLY A 34 -12.24 5.77 -2.12
C GLY A 34 -11.46 5.32 -0.89
N PHE A 35 -11.93 5.68 0.30
CA PHE A 35 -11.25 5.33 1.55
C PHE A 35 -11.25 3.83 1.83
N ALA A 36 -12.32 3.12 1.47
CA ALA A 36 -12.41 1.68 1.66
C ALA A 36 -11.36 0.92 0.82
N GLY A 37 -11.16 1.32 -0.44
CA GLY A 37 -10.13 0.73 -1.30
C GLY A 37 -8.71 1.00 -0.81
N VAL A 38 -8.44 2.21 -0.31
CA VAL A 38 -7.14 2.55 0.30
C VAL A 38 -6.89 1.72 1.56
N ALA A 39 -7.90 1.56 2.42
CA ALA A 39 -7.77 0.71 3.62
C ALA A 39 -7.48 -0.75 3.27
N LEU A 40 -8.13 -1.27 2.22
CA LEU A 40 -7.88 -2.61 1.70
C LEU A 40 -6.48 -2.74 1.09
N ALA A 41 -5.98 -1.73 0.38
CA ALA A 41 -4.61 -1.70 -0.15
C ALA A 41 -3.56 -1.75 0.97
N PHE A 42 -3.73 -0.95 2.03
CA PHE A 42 -2.86 -1.03 3.22
C PHE A 42 -2.87 -2.45 3.83
N GLY A 43 -4.05 -3.05 4.04
CA GLY A 43 -4.15 -4.41 4.57
C GLY A 43 -3.46 -5.46 3.70
N LEU A 44 -3.59 -5.37 2.37
CA LEU A 44 -2.95 -6.30 1.44
C LEU A 44 -1.42 -6.13 1.38
N THR A 45 -0.89 -4.92 1.54
CA THR A 45 0.58 -4.74 1.58
C THR A 45 1.23 -5.47 2.76
N VAL A 46 0.58 -5.48 3.92
CA VAL A 46 1.02 -6.26 5.09
C VAL A 46 0.87 -7.76 4.85
N LEU A 47 -0.28 -8.22 4.35
CA LEU A 47 -0.50 -9.64 4.05
C LEU A 47 0.58 -10.22 3.10
N THR A 48 1.02 -9.43 2.13
CA THR A 48 1.87 -9.91 1.03
C THR A 48 3.36 -9.78 1.29
N GLY A 49 3.81 -8.81 2.07
CA GLY A 49 5.26 -8.62 2.22
C GLY A 49 5.75 -7.60 3.23
N ALA A 50 4.88 -6.91 3.97
CA ALA A 50 5.28 -5.99 5.04
C ALA A 50 5.14 -6.60 6.44
#